data_AF-A0A1D9LC95-F1
#
_entry.id   AF-A0A1D9LC95-F1
#
_cell.length_a   1.000
_cell.length_b   1.000
_cell.length_c   1.000
_cell.angle_alpha   90.00
_cell.angle_beta   90.00
_cell.angle_gamma   90.00
#
_symmetry.space_group_name_H-M   'P 1'
#
loop_
_entity.id
_entity.type
_entity.pdbx_description
1 polymer ?
#
loop_
_entity_poly.entity_id
_entity_poly.type
_entity_poly.pdbx_seq_one_letter_code
_entity_poly.pdbx_strand_id
1 'polypeptide(L)'
;MANIKTLLPFSADRRAFRSFGHAIVAEQGLVAVAPLHALDGSLLGLVDGCPVPWEEACAVIDADAAGAEVDLDNPDFTDVVARLANVAVTGWRMAALPALRAVLFAHDCGLRVAIAADLALAGATPAYR
;
A
#
# COMPACT_ATOMS: atom_id res chain seq x y z
N MET A 1 -15.01 7.97 -1.94
CA MET A 1 -13.86 7.81 -2.88
C MET A 1 -12.62 8.37 -2.21
N ALA A 2 -11.45 7.76 -2.45
CA ALA A 2 -10.20 8.18 -1.79
C ALA A 2 -9.58 9.35 -2.57
N ASN A 3 -9.08 10.37 -1.88
CA ASN A 3 -8.42 11.50 -2.55
C ASN A 3 -6.95 11.14 -2.84
N ILE A 4 -6.40 11.49 -3.99
CA ILE A 4 -4.98 11.22 -4.31
C ILE A 4 -4.00 11.73 -3.24
N LYS A 5 -4.37 12.79 -2.51
CA LYS A 5 -3.57 13.33 -1.40
C LYS A 5 -3.46 12.37 -0.20
N THR A 6 -4.40 11.45 -0.01
CA THR A 6 -4.34 10.45 1.08
C THR A 6 -3.26 9.38 0.84
N LEU A 7 -2.74 9.30 -0.39
CA LEU A 7 -1.59 8.44 -0.71
C LEU A 7 -0.25 9.07 -0.36
N LEU A 8 -0.17 10.40 -0.34
CA LEU A 8 1.10 11.12 -0.13
C LEU A 8 1.80 10.82 1.19
N PRO A 9 1.10 10.50 2.30
CA PRO A 9 1.76 10.03 3.50
C PRO A 9 2.66 8.84 3.23
N PHE A 10 2.31 7.91 2.34
CA PHE A 10 3.07 6.68 2.01
C PHE A 10 4.22 6.90 1.00
N SER A 11 4.58 8.16 0.74
CA SER A 11 5.66 8.53 -0.18
C SER A 11 6.78 9.22 0.59
N ALA A 12 8.01 8.73 0.46
CA ALA A 12 9.17 9.35 1.09
C ALA A 12 9.34 10.83 0.67
N ASP A 13 9.06 11.14 -0.60
CA ASP A 13 9.22 12.48 -1.19
C ASP A 13 7.90 13.26 -1.32
N ARG A 14 6.79 12.74 -0.79
CA ARG A 14 5.43 13.25 -1.03
C ARG A 14 5.11 13.40 -2.53
N ARG A 15 5.61 12.46 -3.33
CA ARG A 15 5.37 12.36 -4.77
C ARG A 15 4.55 11.12 -5.08
N ALA A 16 3.57 11.28 -5.95
CA ALA A 16 2.82 10.19 -6.54
C ALA A 16 3.20 10.04 -8.01
N PHE A 17 3.36 8.79 -8.41
CA PHE A 17 3.69 8.40 -9.77
C PHE A 17 2.46 7.79 -10.44
N ARG A 18 2.42 7.78 -11.78
CA ARG A 18 1.40 7.07 -12.54
C ARG A 18 2.04 6.02 -13.44
N SER A 19 1.59 4.79 -13.28
CA SER A 19 1.94 3.66 -14.14
C SER A 19 0.83 2.61 -14.07
N PHE A 20 0.68 1.79 -15.12
CA PHE A 20 -0.28 0.67 -15.15
C PHE A 20 -1.74 1.05 -14.83
N GLY A 21 -2.15 2.31 -15.09
CA GLY A 21 -3.48 2.79 -14.72
C GLY A 21 -3.69 3.05 -13.22
N HIS A 22 -2.61 3.09 -12.44
CA HIS A 22 -2.62 3.31 -10.99
C HIS A 22 -1.80 4.56 -10.62
N ALA A 23 -2.20 5.23 -9.55
CA ALA A 23 -1.32 6.08 -8.79
C ALA A 23 -0.47 5.21 -7.86
N ILE A 24 0.84 5.41 -7.86
CA ILE A 24 1.82 4.63 -7.10
C ILE A 24 2.63 5.57 -6.23
N VAL A 25 2.72 5.24 -4.96
CA VAL A 25 3.58 5.90 -3.97
C VAL A 25 4.41 4.83 -3.28
N ALA A 26 5.63 5.17 -2.89
CA ALA A 26 6.50 4.24 -2.19
C ALA A 26 7.43 4.96 -1.22
N GLU A 27 7.83 4.21 -0.22
CA GLU A 27 8.94 4.51 0.68
C GLU A 27 9.66 3.20 1.03
N GLN A 28 10.71 3.26 1.85
CA GLN A 28 11.47 2.07 2.17
C GLN A 28 10.59 1.02 2.88
N GLY A 29 10.44 -0.16 2.24
CA GLY A 29 9.67 -1.27 2.77
C GLY A 29 8.15 -1.12 2.66
N LEU A 30 7.66 -0.14 1.88
CA LEU A 30 6.24 0.08 1.68
C LEU A 30 5.95 0.59 0.26
N VAL A 31 4.95 0.00 -0.38
CA VAL A 31 4.39 0.50 -1.64
C VAL A 31 2.88 0.55 -1.55
N ALA A 32 2.29 1.67 -1.98
CA ALA A 32 0.86 1.86 -2.07
C ALA A 32 0.46 2.14 -3.51
N VAL A 33 -0.55 1.41 -3.99
CA VAL A 33 -1.12 1.55 -5.33
C VAL A 33 -2.62 1.78 -5.23
N ALA A 34 -3.14 2.68 -6.05
CA ALA A 34 -4.56 2.93 -6.13
C ALA A 34 -4.99 3.13 -7.59
N PRO A 35 -6.06 2.45 -8.05
CA PRO A 35 -6.55 2.63 -9.41
C PRO A 35 -6.95 4.08 -9.66
N LEU A 36 -6.52 4.65 -10.79
CA LEU A 36 -6.78 6.08 -11.07
C LEU A 36 -8.29 6.40 -11.14
N HIS A 37 -9.11 5.44 -11.56
CA HIS A 37 -10.57 5.60 -11.62
C HIS A 37 -11.24 5.58 -10.24
N ALA A 38 -10.57 5.09 -9.21
CA ALA A 38 -11.07 5.04 -7.84
C ALA A 38 -10.66 6.26 -7.00
N LEU A 39 -9.83 7.14 -7.58
CA LEU A 39 -9.28 8.31 -6.91
C LEU A 39 -9.99 9.61 -7.31
N ASP A 40 -10.20 10.47 -6.31
CA ASP A 40 -10.60 11.85 -6.48
C ASP A 40 -9.39 12.80 -6.49
N GLY A 41 -9.47 13.87 -7.27
CA GLY A 41 -8.50 14.96 -7.28
C GLY A 41 -7.83 15.19 -8.62
N SER A 42 -6.79 16.04 -8.61
CA SER A 42 -6.07 16.41 -9.83
C SER A 42 -4.99 15.38 -10.16
N LEU A 43 -5.02 14.88 -11.39
CA LEU A 43 -3.99 14.00 -11.95
C LEU A 43 -2.78 14.78 -12.49
N LEU A 44 -2.85 16.11 -12.58
CA LEU A 44 -1.80 16.94 -13.18
C LEU A 44 -0.48 16.94 -12.38
N GLY A 45 -0.53 16.57 -11.09
CA GLY A 45 0.65 16.49 -10.23
C GLY A 45 1.35 15.12 -10.25
N LEU A 46 0.84 14.16 -11.02
CA LEU A 46 1.42 12.81 -11.09
C LEU A 46 2.63 12.76 -12.01
N VAL A 47 3.67 12.08 -11.55
CA VAL A 47 4.90 11.87 -12.31
C VAL A 47 4.74 10.61 -13.16
N ASP A 48 5.01 10.69 -14.47
CA ASP A 48 5.08 9.50 -15.31
C ASP A 48 6.25 8.61 -14.88
N GLY A 49 5.97 7.36 -14.53
CA GLY A 49 6.98 6.38 -14.12
C GLY A 49 6.53 5.47 -12.98
N CYS A 50 7.46 4.65 -12.49
CA CYS A 50 7.24 3.75 -11.37
C CYS A 50 8.34 3.98 -10.31
N PRO A 51 7.99 4.23 -9.04
CA PRO A 51 8.97 4.51 -7.98
C PRO A 51 9.65 3.25 -7.43
N VAL A 52 9.18 2.07 -7.84
CA VAL A 52 9.68 0.75 -7.46
C VAL A 52 9.95 -0.07 -8.73
N PRO A 53 10.69 -1.19 -8.66
CA PRO A 53 10.80 -2.13 -9.78
C PRO A 53 9.43 -2.55 -10.31
N TRP A 54 9.31 -2.72 -11.63
CA TRP A 54 8.02 -3.04 -12.26
C TRP A 54 7.43 -4.35 -11.77
N GLU A 55 8.27 -5.35 -11.49
CA GLU A 55 7.86 -6.64 -10.96
C GLU A 55 7.23 -6.48 -9.57
N GLU A 56 7.74 -5.56 -8.75
CA GLU A 56 7.19 -5.24 -7.44
C GLU A 56 5.81 -4.58 -7.57
N ALA A 57 5.68 -3.58 -8.44
CA ALA A 57 4.40 -2.91 -8.69
C ALA A 57 3.34 -3.88 -9.22
N CYS A 58 3.67 -4.70 -10.21
CA CYS A 58 2.75 -5.70 -10.75
C CYS A 58 2.36 -6.74 -9.69
N ALA A 59 3.32 -7.23 -8.89
CA ALA A 59 3.02 -8.18 -7.82
C ALA A 59 1.98 -7.63 -6.83
N VAL A 60 2.02 -6.33 -6.52
CA VAL A 60 1.04 -5.70 -5.63
C VAL A 60 -0.30 -5.45 -6.33
N ILE A 61 -0.28 -5.02 -7.60
CA ILE A 61 -1.50 -4.76 -8.39
C ILE A 61 -2.30 -6.05 -8.62
N ASP A 62 -1.61 -7.14 -8.96
CA ASP A 62 -2.22 -8.41 -9.38
C ASP A 62 -2.51 -9.34 -8.19
N ALA A 63 -2.01 -9.03 -6.99
CA ALA A 63 -2.22 -9.86 -5.83
C ALA A 63 -3.71 -9.99 -5.49
N ASP A 64 -4.10 -11.24 -5.25
CA ASP A 64 -5.42 -11.56 -4.74
C ASP A 64 -5.49 -11.16 -3.25
N ALA A 65 -6.53 -10.39 -2.92
CA ALA A 65 -6.77 -9.89 -1.59
C ALA A 65 -7.96 -10.57 -0.90
N ALA A 66 -8.27 -11.81 -1.27
CA ALA A 66 -9.28 -12.66 -0.64
C ALA A 66 -9.00 -13.06 0.83
N GLY A 67 -8.11 -12.33 1.52
CA GLY A 67 -7.71 -12.63 2.88
C GLY A 67 -8.68 -12.11 3.95
N ALA A 68 -8.25 -12.19 5.21
CA ALA A 68 -9.10 -11.87 6.37
C ALA A 68 -9.36 -10.36 6.48
N GLU A 69 -10.54 -10.00 6.98
CA GLU A 69 -10.83 -8.62 7.37
C GLU A 69 -9.87 -8.17 8.48
N VAL A 70 -9.40 -6.94 8.37
CA VAL A 70 -8.36 -6.38 9.25
C VAL A 70 -8.98 -5.43 10.23
N ASP A 71 -8.76 -5.69 11.52
CA ASP A 71 -8.85 -4.66 12.55
C ASP A 71 -7.52 -3.93 12.64
N LEU A 72 -7.51 -2.65 12.24
CA LEU A 72 -6.29 -1.83 12.22
C LEU A 72 -5.78 -1.50 13.63
N ASP A 73 -6.63 -1.61 14.66
CA ASP A 73 -6.26 -1.37 16.06
C ASP A 73 -5.68 -2.64 16.74
N ASN A 74 -5.46 -3.72 15.99
CA ASN A 74 -4.89 -4.95 16.52
C ASN A 74 -3.43 -4.73 17.00
N PRO A 75 -3.08 -5.08 18.26
CA PRO A 75 -1.74 -4.90 18.81
C PRO A 75 -0.64 -5.74 18.13
N ASP A 76 -1.01 -6.72 17.29
CA ASP A 76 -0.07 -7.49 16.49
C ASP A 76 0.52 -6.66 15.33
N PHE A 77 -0.01 -5.47 15.04
CA PHE A 77 0.52 -4.57 14.02
C PHE A 77 1.39 -3.46 14.59
N THR A 78 2.29 -2.93 13.76
CA THR A 78 3.09 -1.75 14.10
C THR A 78 2.37 -0.45 13.73
N ASP A 79 2.92 0.68 14.19
CA ASP A 79 2.45 2.04 13.84
C ASP A 79 2.41 2.32 12.33
N VAL A 80 3.15 1.57 11.51
CA VAL A 80 3.11 1.72 10.04
C VAL A 80 1.73 1.36 9.50
N VAL A 81 1.10 0.30 10.04
CA VAL A 81 -0.23 -0.16 9.65
C VAL A 81 -1.30 0.83 10.09
N ALA A 82 -1.13 1.50 11.24
CA ALA A 82 -2.06 2.52 11.71
C ALA A 82 -2.23 3.69 10.71
N ARG A 83 -1.27 3.92 9.81
CA ARG A 83 -1.38 4.94 8.76
C ARG A 83 -2.49 4.65 7.75
N LEU A 84 -2.89 3.39 7.59
CA LEU A 84 -4.00 2.98 6.74
C LEU A 84 -5.32 3.63 7.18
N ALA A 85 -5.49 3.88 8.48
CA ALA A 85 -6.67 4.55 9.03
C ALA A 85 -6.84 6.00 8.53
N ASN A 86 -5.75 6.66 8.08
CA ASN A 86 -5.82 7.98 7.46
C ASN A 86 -6.41 7.95 6.04
N VAL A 87 -6.46 6.77 5.42
CA VAL A 87 -7.07 6.55 4.10
C VAL A 87 -8.50 6.08 4.26
N ALA A 88 -8.71 5.03 5.06
CA ALA A 88 -10.01 4.46 5.39
C ALA A 88 -9.91 3.70 6.72
N VAL A 89 -10.94 3.80 7.56
CA VAL A 89 -10.95 3.15 8.88
C VAL A 89 -11.33 1.67 8.79
N THR A 90 -12.18 1.31 7.83
CA THR A 90 -12.73 -0.06 7.66
C THR A 90 -12.61 -0.51 6.20
N GLY A 91 -12.99 -1.76 5.90
CA GLY A 91 -13.01 -2.29 4.53
C GLY A 91 -11.65 -2.81 4.04
N TRP A 92 -10.72 -3.02 4.97
CA TRP A 92 -9.40 -3.59 4.70
C TRP A 92 -9.42 -5.10 4.84
N ARG A 93 -8.77 -5.77 3.87
CA ARG A 93 -8.42 -7.19 3.92
C ARG A 93 -6.92 -7.36 3.88
N MET A 94 -6.42 -8.38 4.56
CA MET A 94 -5.00 -8.70 4.61
C MET A 94 -4.69 -10.04 3.96
N ALA A 95 -3.68 -10.05 3.11
CA ALA A 95 -3.09 -11.26 2.55
C ALA A 95 -1.56 -11.24 2.71
N ALA A 96 -0.94 -12.41 2.74
CA ALA A 96 0.52 -12.50 2.63
C ALA A 96 0.94 -12.32 1.16
N LEU A 97 2.06 -11.64 0.93
CA LEU A 97 2.67 -11.50 -0.38
C LEU A 97 4.12 -12.04 -0.34
N PRO A 98 4.29 -13.38 -0.44
CA PRO A 98 5.59 -14.02 -0.20
C PRO A 98 6.68 -13.60 -1.17
N ALA A 99 6.32 -13.30 -2.42
CA ALA A 99 7.24 -12.84 -3.46
C ALA A 99 8.02 -11.59 -3.05
N LEU A 100 7.43 -10.74 -2.21
CA LEU A 100 8.03 -9.51 -1.69
C LEU A 100 8.38 -9.59 -0.20
N ARG A 101 8.17 -10.75 0.45
CA ARG A 101 8.25 -10.90 1.92
C ARG A 101 7.43 -9.82 2.66
N ALA A 102 6.26 -9.52 2.11
CA ALA A 102 5.40 -8.43 2.55
C ALA A 102 4.03 -8.94 3.00
N VAL A 103 3.31 -8.08 3.72
CA VAL A 103 1.90 -8.18 4.02
C VAL A 103 1.17 -7.18 3.11
N LEU A 104 0.16 -7.66 2.40
CA LEU A 104 -0.70 -6.85 1.55
C LEU A 104 -1.97 -6.48 2.31
N PHE A 105 -2.26 -5.19 2.36
CA PHE A 105 -3.53 -4.64 2.80
C PHE A 105 -4.28 -4.12 1.58
N ALA A 106 -5.46 -4.67 1.28
CA ALA A 106 -6.30 -4.20 0.20
C ALA A 106 -7.62 -3.66 0.73
N HIS A 107 -8.04 -2.53 0.22
CA HIS A 107 -9.31 -1.91 0.54
C HIS A 107 -10.35 -2.20 -0.55
N ASP A 108 -11.62 -2.26 -0.20
CA ASP A 108 -12.74 -2.54 -1.12
C ASP A 108 -12.85 -1.56 -2.31
N CYS A 109 -12.25 -0.37 -2.22
CA CYS A 109 -12.17 0.59 -3.33
C CYS A 109 -11.06 0.29 -4.37
N GLY A 110 -10.31 -0.79 -4.17
CA GLY A 110 -9.21 -1.22 -5.05
C GLY A 110 -7.83 -0.68 -4.66
N LEU A 111 -7.73 0.14 -3.62
CA LEU A 111 -6.46 0.59 -3.06
C LEU A 111 -5.73 -0.58 -2.38
N ARG A 112 -4.43 -0.69 -2.62
CA ARG A 112 -3.59 -1.76 -2.07
C ARG A 112 -2.32 -1.18 -1.50
N VAL A 113 -1.89 -1.67 -0.35
CA VAL A 113 -0.66 -1.26 0.33
C VAL A 113 0.10 -2.53 0.72
N ALA A 114 1.27 -2.74 0.14
CA ALA A 114 2.18 -3.79 0.58
C ALA A 114 3.20 -3.19 1.54
N ILE A 115 3.36 -3.82 2.70
CA ILE A 115 4.29 -3.42 3.76
C ILE A 115 5.19 -4.62 4.05
N ALA A 116 6.51 -4.43 4.10
CA ALA A 116 7.44 -5.50 4.47
C ALA A 116 7.00 -6.15 5.79
N ALA A 117 7.07 -7.49 5.88
CA ALA A 117 6.45 -8.20 7.00
C ALA A 117 7.05 -7.85 8.37
N ASP A 118 8.34 -7.51 8.41
CA ASP A 118 9.06 -7.03 9.58
C ASP A 118 8.67 -5.59 9.99
N LEU A 119 8.14 -4.81 9.06
CA LEU A 119 7.56 -3.50 9.34
C LEU A 119 6.06 -3.58 9.65
N ALA A 120 5.35 -4.59 9.15
CA ALA A 120 3.90 -4.70 9.36
C ALA A 120 3.53 -5.33 10.71
N LEU A 121 4.26 -6.36 11.14
CA LEU A 121 3.90 -7.21 12.28
C LEU A 121 4.82 -6.97 13.48
N ALA A 122 4.23 -6.75 14.66
CA ALA A 122 4.94 -6.66 15.91
C ALA A 122 5.64 -7.99 16.23
N GLY A 123 6.93 -7.92 16.57
CA GLY A 123 7.74 -9.10 16.90
C GLY A 123 8.27 -9.90 15.70
N ALA A 124 7.98 -9.49 14.46
CA ALA A 124 8.66 -10.05 13.29
C ALA A 124 10.16 -9.71 13.35
N THR A 125 11.00 -10.74 13.44
CA THR A 125 12.45 -10.54 13.45
C THR A 125 12.90 -10.15 12.05
N PRO A 126 13.57 -9.01 11.85
CA PRO A 126 14.01 -8.63 10.52
C PRO A 126 15.07 -9.63 10.06
N ALA A 127 14.74 -10.40 9.03
CA ALA A 127 15.66 -11.35 8.43
C ALA A 127 16.56 -10.61 7.44
N TYR A 128 17.43 -9.74 7.98
CA TYR A 128 18.70 -9.37 7.39
C TYR A 128 19.80 -10.15 8.10
N ARG A 129 20.47 -11.03 7.37
CA ARG A 129 21.79 -11.59 7.70
C ARG A 129 22.66 -11.41 6.48
#